data_AF-A0A3S4K479-F1
#
_entry.id   AF-A0A3S4K479-F1
#
_cell.length_a   1.000
_cell.length_b   1.000
_cell.length_c   1.000
_cell.angle_alpha   90.00
_cell.angle_beta   90.00
_cell.angle_gamma   90.00
#
_symmetry.space_group_name_H-M   'P 1'
#
loop_
_entity.id
_entity.type
_entity.pdbx_description
1 polymer ?
#
loop_
_entity_poly.entity_id
_entity_poly.type
_entity_poly.pdbx_seq_one_letter_code
_entity_poly.pdbx_strand_id
1 'polypeptide(L)'
;MRAPEYTYSNFLKAIGKFPAVCGTYTDGRDSNAICRKTLATMFAHFAQETGGHESWRDIPEWRQALVYLREVGWTEGQKGGYNGECNPDVWQGQTWPCGKDKDGDFLSYFGRGAKQLSYNYNYGPFSDAMYGDVRPLLDKPELVADTWMNLASAVFFFVYPQPPKPSMLHVIDGTWQPNDPR
;
A
#
# COMPACT_ATOMS: atom_id res chain seq x y z
N MET A 1 -16.32 -10.73 8.22
CA MET A 1 -15.29 -10.97 7.20
C MET A 1 -14.19 -9.94 7.31
N ARG A 2 -14.48 -8.64 7.22
CA ARG A 2 -13.47 -7.58 7.41
C ARG A 2 -12.67 -7.77 8.71
N ALA A 3 -11.35 -7.66 8.62
CA ALA A 3 -10.46 -7.67 9.78
C ALA A 3 -10.79 -6.47 10.72
N PRO A 4 -10.76 -6.67 12.05
CA PRO A 4 -11.12 -5.62 13.01
C PRO A 4 -10.17 -4.40 12.98
N GLU A 5 -8.93 -4.58 12.53
CA GLU A 5 -7.90 -3.54 12.42
C GLU A 5 -8.22 -2.48 11.35
N TYR A 6 -9.01 -2.86 10.34
CA TYR A 6 -9.53 -1.94 9.32
C TYR A 6 -10.73 -1.16 9.86
N THR A 7 -10.43 -0.11 10.62
CA THR A 7 -11.44 0.78 11.21
C THR A 7 -11.64 2.03 10.35
N TYR A 8 -12.84 2.62 10.44
CA TYR A 8 -13.13 3.89 9.79
C TYR A 8 -12.24 5.03 10.32
N SER A 9 -11.92 5.03 11.62
CA SER A 9 -10.99 6.00 12.21
C SER A 9 -9.58 5.89 11.59
N ASN A 10 -9.07 4.66 11.39
CA ASN A 10 -7.78 4.44 10.73
C ASN A 10 -7.82 4.85 9.26
N PHE A 11 -8.94 4.63 8.57
CA PHE A 11 -9.15 5.14 7.22
C PHE A 11 -9.08 6.68 7.17
N LEU A 12 -9.73 7.38 8.09
CA LEU A 12 -9.66 8.84 8.13
C LEU A 12 -8.25 9.37 8.43
N LYS A 13 -7.49 8.70 9.32
CA LYS A 13 -6.07 9.02 9.55
C LYS A 13 -5.26 8.85 8.26
N ALA A 14 -5.50 7.76 7.52
CA ALA A 14 -4.86 7.47 6.24
C ALA A 14 -5.11 8.60 5.22
N ILE A 15 -6.36 8.99 5.02
CA ILE A 15 -6.73 10.08 4.11
C ILE A 15 -6.13 11.42 4.59
N GLY A 16 -6.18 11.72 5.88
CA GLY A 16 -5.63 12.96 6.45
C GLY A 16 -4.11 13.11 6.27
N LYS A 17 -3.36 12.00 6.21
CA LYS A 17 -1.91 12.02 5.96
C LYS A 17 -1.55 12.35 4.50
N PHE A 18 -2.44 12.06 3.55
CA PHE A 18 -2.21 12.25 2.12
C PHE A 18 -3.28 13.19 1.52
N PRO A 19 -3.16 14.51 1.75
CA PRO A 19 -4.20 15.49 1.40
C PRO A 19 -4.43 15.67 -0.11
N ALA A 20 -3.56 15.10 -0.95
CA ALA A 20 -3.79 15.02 -2.39
C ALA A 20 -5.04 14.18 -2.72
N VAL A 21 -5.36 13.18 -1.88
CA VAL A 21 -6.60 12.40 -2.04
C VAL A 21 -7.80 13.30 -1.72
N CYS A 22 -8.74 13.37 -2.67
CA CYS A 22 -9.90 14.25 -2.59
C CYS A 22 -9.54 15.74 -2.45
N GLY A 23 -8.39 16.16 -3.01
CA GLY A 23 -8.01 17.56 -3.10
C GLY A 23 -8.98 18.41 -3.94
N THR A 24 -8.96 19.71 -3.70
CA THR A 24 -9.74 20.69 -4.47
C THR A 24 -9.02 21.06 -5.75
N TYR A 25 -9.71 20.93 -6.88
CA TYR A 25 -9.27 21.34 -8.20
C TYR A 25 -9.84 22.72 -8.54
N THR A 26 -8.97 23.64 -8.98
CA THR A 26 -9.32 25.04 -9.29
C THR A 26 -9.35 25.33 -10.79
N ASP A 27 -9.17 24.30 -11.63
CA ASP A 27 -9.10 24.37 -13.09
C ASP A 27 -10.43 24.01 -13.78
N GLY A 28 -11.54 24.04 -13.02
CA GLY A 28 -12.88 23.76 -13.52
C GLY A 28 -13.30 22.28 -13.48
N ARG A 29 -12.43 21.37 -13.04
CA ARG A 29 -12.79 19.96 -12.79
C ARG A 29 -13.70 19.79 -11.56
N ASP A 30 -14.63 18.83 -11.62
CA ASP A 30 -15.50 18.49 -10.48
C ASP A 30 -14.72 17.68 -9.42
N SER A 31 -14.26 18.38 -8.39
CA SER A 31 -13.50 17.82 -7.27
C SER A 31 -14.27 16.73 -6.53
N ASN A 32 -15.59 16.88 -6.37
CA ASN A 32 -16.41 15.91 -5.66
C ASN A 32 -16.61 14.63 -6.48
N ALA A 33 -16.78 14.76 -7.80
CA ALA A 33 -16.85 13.60 -8.68
C ALA A 33 -15.52 12.83 -8.72
N ILE A 34 -14.39 13.53 -8.83
CA ILE A 34 -13.06 12.92 -8.80
C ILE A 34 -12.83 12.23 -7.45
N CYS A 35 -13.13 12.90 -6.33
CA CYS A 35 -13.02 12.30 -5.00
C CYS A 35 -13.83 11.00 -4.87
N ARG A 36 -15.12 11.01 -5.26
CA ARG A 36 -15.96 9.80 -5.23
C ARG A 36 -15.37 8.67 -6.07
N LYS A 37 -14.87 8.99 -7.28
CA LYS A 37 -14.23 8.01 -8.17
C LYS A 37 -12.95 7.45 -7.55
N THR A 38 -12.08 8.30 -7.02
CA THR A 38 -10.85 7.92 -6.31
C THR A 38 -11.14 6.95 -5.18
N LEU A 39 -12.09 7.29 -4.30
CA LEU A 39 -12.48 6.44 -3.18
C LEU A 39 -13.04 5.09 -3.66
N ALA A 40 -13.94 5.10 -4.64
CA ALA A 40 -14.48 3.86 -5.21
C ALA A 40 -13.39 2.97 -5.81
N THR A 41 -12.44 3.55 -6.55
CA THR A 41 -11.30 2.83 -7.13
C THR A 41 -10.41 2.24 -6.03
N MET A 42 -10.09 3.01 -4.98
CA MET A 42 -9.30 2.49 -3.84
C MET A 42 -9.95 1.25 -3.23
N PHE A 43 -11.24 1.32 -2.88
CA PHE A 43 -11.94 0.18 -2.28
C PHE A 43 -12.09 -1.01 -3.24
N ALA A 44 -12.23 -0.78 -4.55
CA ALA A 44 -12.20 -1.86 -5.54
C ALA A 44 -10.85 -2.58 -5.55
N HIS A 45 -9.73 -1.86 -5.48
CA HIS A 45 -8.41 -2.49 -5.33
C HIS A 45 -8.26 -3.20 -3.99
N PHE A 46 -8.78 -2.64 -2.89
CA PHE A 46 -8.72 -3.32 -1.59
C PHE A 46 -9.49 -4.64 -1.61
N ALA A 47 -10.65 -4.65 -2.28
CA ALA A 47 -11.43 -5.86 -2.49
C ALA A 47 -10.64 -6.91 -3.27
N GLN A 48 -9.96 -6.52 -4.34
CA GLN A 48 -9.12 -7.43 -5.12
C GLN A 48 -7.96 -8.00 -4.28
N GLU A 49 -7.19 -7.15 -3.59
CA GLU A 49 -5.96 -7.58 -2.92
C GLU A 49 -6.19 -8.36 -1.62
N THR A 50 -7.22 -7.99 -0.87
CA THR A 50 -7.42 -8.48 0.51
C THR A 50 -8.80 -9.09 0.73
N GLY A 51 -9.55 -9.27 -0.35
CA GLY A 51 -10.88 -9.86 -0.29
C GLY A 51 -10.85 -11.33 0.07
N GLY A 52 -11.94 -11.81 0.68
CA GLY A 52 -12.11 -13.24 0.94
C GLY A 52 -12.24 -14.06 -0.35
N HIS A 53 -12.88 -13.50 -1.38
CA HIS A 53 -13.14 -14.15 -2.69
C HIS A 53 -13.80 -15.53 -2.55
N GLU A 54 -14.66 -15.66 -1.53
CA GLU A 54 -15.37 -16.89 -1.21
C GLU A 54 -16.72 -16.92 -1.96
N SER A 55 -16.74 -17.53 -3.15
CA SER A 55 -17.92 -17.61 -4.03
C SER A 55 -19.12 -18.36 -3.45
N TRP A 56 -18.91 -19.13 -2.39
CA TRP A 56 -19.91 -19.98 -1.73
C TRP A 56 -20.68 -19.28 -0.60
N ARG A 57 -20.34 -18.03 -0.26
CA ARG A 57 -21.07 -17.25 0.75
C ARG A 57 -22.23 -16.45 0.14
N ASP A 58 -23.23 -16.14 0.96
CA ASP A 58 -24.33 -15.23 0.60
C ASP A 58 -23.87 -13.79 0.32
N ILE A 59 -22.72 -13.40 0.89
CA ILE A 59 -22.11 -12.09 0.63
C ILE A 59 -21.38 -12.19 -0.71
N PRO A 60 -21.72 -11.40 -1.75
CA PRO A 60 -21.04 -11.48 -3.02
C PRO A 60 -19.57 -11.03 -2.90
N GLU A 61 -18.67 -11.60 -3.71
CA GLU A 61 -17.20 -11.41 -3.59
C GLU A 61 -16.76 -9.94 -3.56
N TRP A 62 -17.38 -9.08 -4.36
CA TRP A 62 -17.09 -7.63 -4.39
C TRP A 62 -17.44 -6.89 -3.09
N ARG A 63 -18.20 -7.52 -2.17
CA ARG A 63 -18.49 -7.03 -0.80
C ARG A 63 -17.63 -7.69 0.27
N GLN A 64 -16.69 -8.56 -0.10
CA GLN A 64 -15.84 -9.29 0.83
C GLN A 64 -14.46 -8.66 1.01
N ALA A 65 -14.30 -7.35 0.80
CA ALA A 65 -13.02 -6.66 0.91
C ALA A 65 -12.44 -6.64 2.34
N LEU A 66 -11.13 -6.38 2.44
CA LEU A 66 -10.44 -6.07 3.70
C LEU A 66 -10.49 -7.22 4.72
N VAL A 67 -10.43 -8.47 4.24
CA VAL A 67 -10.42 -9.69 5.07
C VAL A 67 -9.01 -10.00 5.55
N TYR A 68 -8.04 -9.95 4.65
CA TYR A 68 -6.66 -10.29 4.96
C TYR A 68 -5.84 -9.04 5.27
N LEU A 69 -5.08 -9.10 6.36
CA LEU A 69 -4.18 -8.03 6.80
C LEU A 69 -2.73 -8.31 6.37
N ARG A 70 -2.41 -9.60 6.21
CA ARG A 70 -1.11 -10.15 5.85
C ARG A 70 -1.31 -11.16 4.73
N GLU A 71 -0.32 -11.30 3.88
CA GLU A 71 -0.32 -12.24 2.77
C GLU A 71 -0.57 -13.66 3.26
N VAL A 72 -1.53 -14.34 2.63
CA VAL A 72 -1.89 -15.71 3.00
C VAL A 72 -0.70 -16.64 2.73
N GLY A 73 -0.31 -17.41 3.75
CA GLY A 73 0.84 -18.32 3.67
C GLY A 73 2.12 -17.77 4.31
N TRP A 74 2.13 -16.52 4.75
CA TRP A 74 3.24 -15.92 5.51
C TRP A 74 2.88 -15.66 6.96
N THR A 75 3.88 -15.78 7.83
CA THR A 75 3.78 -15.41 9.25
C THR A 75 4.92 -14.47 9.65
N GLU A 76 4.70 -13.63 10.66
CA GLU A 76 5.73 -12.73 11.16
C GLU A 76 6.92 -13.54 11.72
N GLY A 77 8.14 -13.12 11.38
CA GLY A 77 9.37 -13.81 11.73
C GLY A 77 9.75 -14.98 10.82
N GLN A 78 8.90 -15.38 9.87
CA GLN A 78 9.28 -16.32 8.81
C GLN A 78 10.38 -15.68 7.95
N LYS A 79 11.44 -16.45 7.64
CA LYS A 79 12.63 -15.97 6.91
C LYS A 79 12.45 -16.12 5.40
N GLY A 80 13.20 -15.31 4.64
CA GLY A 80 13.33 -15.45 3.18
C GLY A 80 12.15 -14.92 2.37
N GLY A 81 11.21 -14.21 2.98
CA GLY A 81 10.07 -13.62 2.29
C GLY A 81 10.43 -12.31 1.62
N TYR A 82 10.37 -12.28 0.28
CA TYR A 82 10.53 -11.06 -0.51
C TYR A 82 11.88 -10.35 -0.27
N ASN A 83 12.96 -11.14 -0.19
CA ASN A 83 14.32 -10.65 0.07
C ASN A 83 15.23 -10.59 -1.17
N GLY A 84 14.71 -10.81 -2.39
CA GLY A 84 15.52 -10.80 -3.62
C GLY A 84 16.29 -9.48 -3.82
N GLU A 85 15.67 -8.38 -3.41
CA GLU A 85 16.14 -7.01 -3.55
C GLU A 85 16.83 -6.48 -2.27
N CYS A 86 17.13 -7.37 -1.32
CA CYS A 86 17.96 -7.07 -0.15
C CYS A 86 19.46 -7.14 -0.44
N ASN A 87 19.86 -7.59 -1.63
CA ASN A 87 21.27 -7.62 -2.02
C ASN A 87 21.86 -6.18 -2.03
N PRO A 88 22.88 -5.88 -1.20
CA PRO A 88 23.47 -4.53 -1.17
C PRO A 88 24.26 -4.16 -2.44
N ASP A 89 24.48 -5.11 -3.36
CA ASP A 89 25.14 -4.84 -4.65
C ASP A 89 24.15 -4.32 -5.71
N VAL A 90 22.83 -4.41 -5.48
CA VAL A 90 21.82 -3.83 -6.38
C VAL A 90 21.31 -2.50 -5.84
N TRP A 91 20.89 -1.62 -6.74
CA TRP A 91 20.49 -0.25 -6.38
C TRP A 91 19.32 -0.19 -5.38
N GLN A 92 18.40 -1.16 -5.41
CA GLN A 92 17.31 -1.25 -4.43
C GLN A 92 17.82 -1.56 -3.02
N GLY A 93 18.76 -2.50 -2.89
CA GLY A 93 19.35 -2.86 -1.60
C GLY A 93 20.28 -1.79 -1.05
N GLN A 94 20.83 -0.94 -1.92
CA GLN A 94 21.59 0.26 -1.52
C GLN A 94 20.68 1.39 -1.03
N THR A 95 19.57 1.63 -1.74
CA THR A 95 18.66 2.75 -1.45
C THR A 95 17.73 2.44 -0.29
N TRP A 96 17.25 1.19 -0.19
CA TRP A 96 16.34 0.71 0.85
C TRP A 96 16.89 -0.55 1.51
N PRO A 97 17.99 -0.40 2.29
CA PRO A 97 18.68 -1.54 2.87
C PRO A 97 17.78 -2.28 3.85
N CYS A 98 17.55 -3.57 3.57
CA CYS A 98 16.71 -4.42 4.39
C CYS A 98 17.18 -4.44 5.85
N GLY A 99 16.22 -4.35 6.77
CA GLY A 99 16.40 -4.63 8.18
C GLY A 99 16.79 -6.09 8.39
N LYS A 100 17.42 -6.34 9.53
CA LYS A 100 17.88 -7.67 9.94
C LYS A 100 17.33 -8.02 11.30
N ASP A 101 17.05 -9.30 11.51
CA ASP A 101 16.71 -9.82 12.83
C ASP A 101 17.95 -9.92 13.73
N LYS A 102 17.73 -10.39 14.97
CA LYS A 102 18.79 -10.58 15.97
C LYS A 102 19.87 -11.59 15.55
N ASP A 103 19.56 -12.48 14.62
CA ASP A 103 20.45 -13.52 14.13
C ASP A 103 21.21 -13.06 12.87
N GLY A 104 20.93 -11.84 12.39
CA GLY A 104 21.58 -11.21 11.24
C GLY A 104 20.93 -11.55 9.90
N ASP A 105 19.81 -12.29 9.92
CA ASP A 105 19.04 -12.63 8.73
C ASP A 105 18.13 -11.47 8.33
N PHE A 106 17.87 -11.31 7.02
CA PHE A 106 16.96 -10.26 6.55
C PHE A 106 15.53 -10.50 7.03
N LEU A 107 14.85 -9.41 7.41
CA LEU A 107 13.42 -9.42 7.71
C LEU A 107 12.60 -9.66 6.44
N SER A 108 11.41 -10.27 6.57
CA SER A 108 10.55 -10.56 5.43
C SER A 108 9.59 -9.40 5.08
N TYR A 109 9.56 -9.05 3.80
CA TYR A 109 8.74 -7.97 3.23
C TYR A 109 7.56 -8.50 2.42
N PHE A 110 6.88 -9.54 2.91
CA PHE A 110 5.63 -10.03 2.33
C PHE A 110 4.48 -9.03 2.49
N GLY A 111 3.40 -9.27 1.74
CA GLY A 111 2.25 -8.38 1.64
C GLY A 111 1.62 -8.04 2.98
N ARG A 112 1.53 -6.75 3.29
CA ARG A 112 0.77 -6.24 4.46
C ARG A 112 -0.18 -5.11 4.09
N GLY A 113 -1.29 -5.01 4.82
CA GLY A 113 -2.29 -3.97 4.65
C GLY A 113 -3.17 -4.11 3.40
N ALA A 114 -4.00 -3.09 3.17
CA ALA A 114 -5.12 -3.12 2.23
C ALA A 114 -4.71 -3.18 0.74
N LYS A 115 -3.44 -2.89 0.44
CA LYS A 115 -2.86 -3.01 -0.91
C LYS A 115 -1.75 -4.05 -0.98
N GLN A 116 -1.59 -4.87 0.06
CA GLN A 116 -0.55 -5.90 0.16
C GLN A 116 0.83 -5.33 -0.21
N LEU A 117 1.28 -4.33 0.56
CA LEU A 117 2.59 -3.71 0.37
C LEU A 117 3.66 -4.79 0.54
N SER A 118 4.49 -5.01 -0.48
CA SER A 118 5.55 -6.02 -0.49
C SER A 118 6.87 -5.43 -0.97
N TYR A 119 7.99 -6.06 -0.60
CA TYR A 119 9.37 -5.68 -0.91
C TYR A 119 9.91 -4.43 -0.20
N ASN A 120 11.19 -4.46 0.18
CA ASN A 120 11.91 -3.37 0.85
C ASN A 120 11.81 -2.03 0.11
N TYR A 121 11.88 -2.04 -1.22
CA TYR A 121 11.80 -0.82 -2.03
C TYR A 121 10.40 -0.17 -2.08
N ASN A 122 9.36 -0.83 -1.55
CA ASN A 122 8.07 -0.20 -1.29
C ASN A 122 7.92 0.20 0.19
N TYR A 123 8.46 -0.62 1.11
CA TYR A 123 8.47 -0.31 2.54
C TYR A 123 9.31 0.91 2.88
N GLY A 124 10.48 1.07 2.26
CA GLY A 124 11.39 2.19 2.49
C GLY A 124 10.76 3.55 2.15
N PRO A 125 10.29 3.79 0.91
CA PRO A 125 9.62 5.03 0.55
C PRO A 125 8.34 5.29 1.37
N PHE A 126 7.59 4.24 1.71
CA PHE A 126 6.43 4.40 2.58
C PHE A 126 6.86 4.82 3.99
N SER A 127 7.93 4.25 4.53
CA SER A 127 8.51 4.67 5.81
C SER A 127 8.92 6.13 5.77
N ASP A 128 9.61 6.56 4.72
CA ASP A 128 10.01 7.95 4.54
C ASP A 128 8.80 8.89 4.49
N ALA A 129 7.75 8.54 3.75
CA ALA A 129 6.51 9.33 3.72
C ALA A 129 5.84 9.44 5.10
N MET A 130 5.97 8.42 5.94
CA MET A 130 5.35 8.37 7.27
C MET A 130 6.19 9.04 8.35
N TYR A 131 7.51 8.89 8.30
CA TYR A 131 8.44 9.20 9.39
C TYR A 131 9.58 10.16 9.00
N GLY A 132 9.79 10.44 7.70
CA GLY A 132 10.99 11.14 7.21
C GLY A 132 12.27 10.31 7.32
N ASP A 133 12.13 8.99 7.49
CA ASP A 133 13.22 8.03 7.58
C ASP A 133 12.75 6.68 6.99
N VAL A 134 13.62 6.00 6.25
CA VAL A 134 13.38 4.67 5.69
C VAL A 134 13.45 3.56 6.74
N ARG A 135 14.18 3.76 7.85
CA ARG A 135 14.46 2.71 8.84
C ARG A 135 13.22 2.18 9.57
N PRO A 136 12.29 3.00 10.08
CA PRO A 136 11.19 2.50 10.92
C PRO A 136 10.43 1.30 10.35
N LEU A 137 10.05 1.32 9.06
CA LEU A 137 9.32 0.18 8.47
C LEU A 137 10.23 -0.82 7.75
N LEU A 138 11.50 -0.49 7.51
CA LEU A 138 12.49 -1.48 7.10
C LEU A 138 12.93 -2.36 8.27
N ASP A 139 12.98 -1.82 9.49
CA ASP A 139 13.35 -2.52 10.73
C ASP A 139 12.15 -3.13 11.46
N LYS A 140 10.94 -2.61 11.24
CA LYS A 140 9.69 -3.10 11.84
C LYS A 140 8.56 -3.18 10.80
N PRO A 141 8.68 -4.05 9.78
CA PRO A 141 7.71 -4.14 8.70
C PRO A 141 6.30 -4.56 9.16
N GLU A 142 6.17 -5.26 10.29
CA GLU A 142 4.90 -5.66 10.89
C GLU A 142 4.00 -4.47 11.26
N LEU A 143 4.58 -3.29 11.53
CA LEU A 143 3.82 -2.08 11.84
C LEU A 143 2.86 -1.65 10.72
N VAL A 144 3.15 -2.05 9.47
CA VAL A 144 2.25 -1.83 8.33
C VAL A 144 0.92 -2.57 8.54
N ALA A 145 0.93 -3.77 9.10
CA ALA A 145 -0.29 -4.51 9.40
C ALA A 145 -0.94 -4.04 10.71
N ASP A 146 -0.14 -3.84 11.76
CA ASP A 146 -0.65 -3.73 13.14
C ASP A 146 -1.10 -2.32 13.55
N THR A 147 -0.90 -1.32 12.69
CA THR A 147 -1.28 0.06 12.95
C THR A 147 -2.22 0.61 11.87
N TRP A 148 -2.61 1.88 11.97
CA TRP A 148 -3.39 2.56 10.92
C TRP A 148 -2.66 2.63 9.56
N MET A 149 -1.38 2.27 9.53
CA MET A 149 -0.59 2.10 8.31
C MET A 149 -1.13 1.00 7.40
N ASN A 150 -2.01 0.12 7.91
CA ASN A 150 -2.66 -0.91 7.10
C ASN A 150 -3.55 -0.32 6.00
N LEU A 151 -4.06 0.90 6.20
CA LEU A 151 -4.76 1.67 5.18
C LEU A 151 -3.86 2.74 4.59
N ALA A 152 -3.00 3.37 5.40
CA ALA A 152 -2.12 4.44 4.92
C ALA A 152 -1.14 3.99 3.83
N SER A 153 -0.61 2.76 3.91
CA SER A 153 0.25 2.17 2.86
C SER A 153 -0.47 2.09 1.52
N ALA A 154 -1.76 1.75 1.54
CA ALA A 154 -2.59 1.66 0.34
C ALA A 154 -2.91 3.04 -0.23
N VAL A 155 -3.15 4.05 0.63
CA VAL A 155 -3.32 5.45 0.20
C VAL A 155 -2.02 5.99 -0.40
N PHE A 156 -0.89 5.72 0.25
CA PHE A 156 0.44 6.07 -0.24
C PHE A 156 0.66 5.48 -1.65
N PHE A 157 0.45 4.17 -1.83
CA PHE A 157 0.62 3.52 -3.13
C PHE A 157 -0.26 4.13 -4.21
N PHE A 158 -1.45 4.62 -3.84
CA PHE A 158 -2.36 5.26 -4.79
C PHE A 158 -1.84 6.61 -5.30
N VAL A 159 -1.16 7.38 -4.45
CA VAL A 159 -0.67 8.73 -4.79
C VAL A 159 0.79 8.77 -5.19
N TYR A 160 1.57 7.74 -4.86
CA TYR A 160 3.00 7.68 -5.11
C TYR A 160 3.30 7.13 -6.51
N PRO A 161 3.94 7.91 -7.40
CA PRO A 161 4.37 7.41 -8.70
C PRO A 161 5.56 6.46 -8.54
N GLN A 162 5.57 5.37 -9.32
CA GLN A 162 6.70 4.43 -9.38
C GLN A 162 7.21 4.37 -10.82
N PRO A 163 8.15 5.25 -11.23
CA PRO A 163 8.64 5.29 -12.61
C PRO A 163 8.99 3.89 -13.15
N PRO A 164 8.53 3.54 -14.37
CA PRO A 164 7.87 4.41 -15.34
C PRO A 164 6.34 4.59 -15.15
N LYS A 165 5.73 3.98 -14.12
CA LYS A 165 4.29 4.02 -13.89
C LYS A 165 3.89 5.34 -13.21
N PRO A 166 2.83 6.03 -13.68
CA PRO A 166 2.27 7.17 -12.96
C PRO A 166 1.64 6.72 -11.64
N SER A 167 1.30 7.68 -10.78
CA SER A 167 0.41 7.40 -9.65
C SER A 167 -1.00 7.07 -10.15
N MET A 168 -1.73 6.26 -9.38
CA MET A 168 -3.12 5.95 -9.70
C MET A 168 -3.99 7.21 -9.64
N LEU A 169 -3.66 8.15 -8.75
CA LEU A 169 -4.37 9.43 -8.66
C LEU A 169 -4.28 10.24 -9.96
N HIS A 170 -3.10 10.34 -10.58
CA HIS A 170 -2.96 11.08 -11.85
C HIS A 170 -3.74 10.45 -13.00
N VAL A 171 -3.94 9.12 -12.98
CA VAL A 171 -4.79 8.42 -13.95
C VAL A 171 -6.27 8.75 -13.69
N ILE A 172 -6.69 8.77 -12.43
CA ILE A 172 -8.09 9.01 -12.05
C ILE A 172 -8.52 10.45 -12.30
N ASP A 173 -7.66 11.41 -12.00
CA ASP A 173 -7.96 12.84 -12.15
C ASP A 173 -7.67 13.40 -13.54
N GLY A 174 -7.07 12.57 -14.43
CA GLY A 174 -6.81 12.88 -15.82
C GLY A 174 -5.58 13.75 -16.08
N THR A 175 -4.71 13.95 -15.08
CA THR A 175 -3.46 14.70 -15.24
C THR A 175 -2.34 13.89 -15.91
N TRP A 176 -2.41 12.57 -15.85
CA TRP A 176 -1.46 11.72 -16.56
C TRP A 176 -1.72 11.70 -18.07
N GLN A 177 -0.65 11.94 -18.85
CA GLN A 177 -0.64 11.79 -20.30
C GLN A 177 0.18 10.55 -20.68
N PRO A 178 -0.39 9.58 -21.42
CA PRO A 178 0.36 8.46 -21.96
C PRO A 178 1.46 8.94 -22.89
N ASN A 179 2.60 8.26 -22.88
CA ASN A 179 3.62 8.44 -23.92
C ASN A 179 3.09 7.91 -25.26
N ASP A 180 3.63 8.40 -26.38
CA ASP A 180 3.29 7.88 -27.70
C ASP A 180 3.51 6.36 -27.76
N PRO A 181 2.59 5.59 -28.40
CA PRO A 181 2.81 4.18 -28.65
C PRO A 181 4.09 4.04 -29.48
N ARG A 182 5.07 3.32 -28.90
CA ARG A 182 6.28 2.90 -29.61
C ARG A 182 5.98 1.81 -30.63
#